data_AF-A0A8T7BIJ7-F1
#
_entry.id   AF-A0A8T7BIJ7-F1
#
_cell.length_a   1.000
_cell.length_b   1.000
_cell.length_c   1.000
_cell.angle_alpha   90.00
_cell.angle_beta   90.00
_cell.angle_gamma   90.00
#
_symmetry.space_group_name_H-M   'P 1'
#
loop_
_entity.id
_entity.type
_entity.pdbx_description
1 polymer ?
#
loop_
_entity_poly.entity_id
_entity_poly.type
_entity_poly.pdbx_seq_one_letter_code
_entity_poly.pdbx_strand_id
1 'polypeptide(L)'
;MSQLYRDRPLLVLAIILANVTLSAWCIFNDPVINNDGVTYLALAKYMQQGQWADAFAYYSWPFYSIFIMVTSKLFFVDIETAAYILNTLLATSLTLAFVCIVAELSDNDRNLILLAALVILLFPSINKYRSFIIRDFGYLSCYLWSLFFIFKFCRTFDKRHLGGWLAFAVLSCLFRFEGIVFLLIAPYFLLLFSATNLPHRRTVLIALSGALVSVSAALVFWYLNDKYAAMLTMAARTGEDINGIADLFFANIKQQVGQEALGASAYLKAFVAGIGVVFYELMRRMAVLYFVFSVYGYVKNLVLHNALQRKVWLVFVGTNLVVLIGFSLYTSFLVSRYTLATALTLLLLAPFAMQHLWRMSWAGGRTIRVMAIVVAIVLAGISADRLTQTTNKLHLKTAGLWLAENVSAGERVYSNDKLIIYYADRNPEENLKHLYSTDMLYEFHQTNQVRNYDFIAFNLDNRIYREASLRQTLIYTWGQPAHIIEAGTAQFVVIFDLRAKENG
;
A
#
# COMPACT_ATOMS: atom_id res chain seq x y z
N MET A 1 10.14 -19.36 -15.19
CA MET A 1 10.34 -19.94 -13.84
C MET A 1 11.31 -21.10 -13.84
N SER A 2 11.16 -22.14 -14.67
CA SER A 2 12.02 -23.33 -14.59
C SER A 2 13.52 -23.05 -14.72
N GLN A 3 13.95 -22.12 -15.58
CA GLN A 3 15.39 -21.86 -15.78
C GLN A 3 16.09 -21.28 -14.54
N LEU A 4 15.55 -20.24 -13.88
CA LEU A 4 16.26 -19.63 -12.73
C LEU A 4 16.44 -20.62 -11.55
N TYR A 5 15.38 -21.37 -11.20
CA TYR A 5 15.45 -22.37 -10.14
C TYR A 5 16.31 -23.58 -10.52
N ARG A 6 16.18 -24.05 -11.77
CA ARG A 6 16.94 -25.21 -12.27
C ARG A 6 18.42 -24.91 -12.38
N ASP A 7 18.76 -23.72 -12.88
CA ASP A 7 20.14 -23.38 -13.21
C ASP A 7 20.86 -22.77 -12.00
N ARG A 8 20.13 -22.17 -11.05
CA ARG A 8 20.71 -21.41 -9.92
C ARG A 8 19.94 -21.58 -8.59
N PRO A 9 19.77 -22.82 -8.08
CA PRO A 9 19.00 -23.06 -6.86
C PRO A 9 19.59 -22.36 -5.62
N LEU A 10 20.93 -22.28 -5.53
CA LEU A 10 21.61 -21.62 -4.41
C LEU A 10 21.30 -20.11 -4.33
N LEU A 11 21.18 -19.45 -5.48
CA LEU A 11 20.83 -18.03 -5.52
C LEU A 11 19.38 -17.81 -5.07
N VAL A 12 18.47 -18.66 -5.53
CA VAL A 12 17.06 -18.61 -5.11
C VAL A 12 16.95 -18.82 -3.61
N LEU A 13 17.67 -19.82 -3.06
CA LEU A 13 17.73 -20.06 -1.62
C LEU A 13 18.28 -18.84 -0.87
N ALA A 14 19.36 -18.24 -1.35
CA ALA A 14 19.93 -17.03 -0.74
C ALA A 14 18.94 -15.85 -0.75
N ILE A 15 18.18 -15.66 -1.83
CA ILE A 15 17.13 -14.63 -1.92
C ILE A 15 16.01 -14.88 -0.90
N ILE A 16 15.60 -16.14 -0.74
CA ILE A 16 14.58 -16.54 0.24
C ILE A 16 15.09 -16.25 1.65
N LEU A 17 16.28 -16.74 2.01
CA LEU A 17 16.87 -16.55 3.33
C LEU A 17 17.10 -15.06 3.65
N ALA A 18 17.55 -14.28 2.67
CA ALA A 18 17.71 -12.84 2.84
C ALA A 18 16.37 -12.15 3.12
N ASN A 19 15.30 -12.49 2.40
CA ASN A 19 13.97 -11.92 2.66
C ASN A 19 13.44 -12.30 4.03
N VAL A 20 13.57 -13.57 4.43
CA VAL A 20 13.14 -14.04 5.75
C VAL A 20 13.91 -13.30 6.85
N THR A 21 15.23 -13.19 6.71
CA THR A 21 16.09 -12.51 7.71
C THR A 21 15.76 -11.03 7.82
N LEU A 22 15.64 -10.33 6.69
CA LEU A 22 15.29 -8.90 6.68
C LEU A 22 13.89 -8.65 7.25
N SER A 23 12.92 -9.50 6.91
CA SER A 23 11.56 -9.38 7.46
C SER A 23 11.54 -9.65 8.96
N ALA A 24 12.20 -10.72 9.43
CA ALA A 24 12.30 -11.03 10.86
C ALA A 24 12.97 -9.88 11.64
N TRP A 25 14.05 -9.30 11.10
CA TRP A 25 14.70 -8.13 11.67
C TRP A 25 13.77 -6.92 11.79
N CYS A 26 13.07 -6.56 10.70
CA CYS A 26 12.13 -5.43 10.72
C CYS A 26 10.96 -5.66 11.68
N ILE A 27 10.40 -6.87 11.71
CA ILE A 27 9.29 -7.24 12.61
C ILE A 27 9.74 -7.16 14.07
N PHE A 28 10.92 -7.70 14.39
CA PHE A 28 11.47 -7.65 15.74
C PHE A 28 11.70 -6.21 16.23
N ASN A 29 12.14 -5.31 15.35
CA ASN A 29 12.42 -3.93 15.71
C ASN A 29 11.16 -3.06 15.88
N ASP A 30 10.02 -3.44 15.29
CA ASP A 30 8.78 -2.64 15.33
C ASP A 30 7.79 -3.22 16.33
N PRO A 31 7.70 -2.68 17.56
CA PRO A 31 6.88 -3.28 18.62
C PRO A 31 5.39 -3.04 18.45
N VAL A 32 4.97 -2.23 17.48
CA VAL A 32 3.58 -1.78 17.29
C VAL A 32 3.11 -2.14 15.89
N ILE A 33 1.98 -2.84 15.82
CA ILE A 33 1.28 -3.12 14.56
C ILE A 33 0.84 -1.82 13.87
N ASN A 34 0.87 -1.83 12.52
CA ASN A 34 0.35 -0.72 11.73
C ASN A 34 -1.19 -0.64 11.80
N ASN A 35 -1.74 0.56 11.69
CA ASN A 35 -3.19 0.81 11.71
C ASN A 35 -4.01 -0.12 10.80
N ASP A 36 -3.57 -0.34 9.56
CA ASP A 36 -4.30 -1.20 8.61
C ASP A 36 -4.30 -2.67 9.06
N GLY A 37 -3.23 -3.11 9.73
CA GLY A 37 -3.09 -4.46 10.27
C GLY A 37 -4.19 -4.81 11.26
N VAL A 38 -4.54 -3.89 12.17
CA VAL A 38 -5.65 -4.10 13.15
C VAL A 38 -6.94 -4.51 12.45
N THR A 39 -7.31 -3.80 11.38
CA THR A 39 -8.51 -4.09 10.58
C THR A 39 -8.42 -5.47 9.95
N TYR A 40 -7.27 -5.81 9.35
CA TYR A 40 -7.12 -7.10 8.68
C TYR A 40 -7.10 -8.30 9.62
N LEU A 41 -6.48 -8.16 10.80
CA LEU A 41 -6.45 -9.21 11.82
C LEU A 41 -7.83 -9.43 12.44
N ALA A 42 -8.57 -8.36 12.73
CA ALA A 42 -9.93 -8.45 13.25
C ALA A 42 -10.86 -9.22 12.29
N LEU A 43 -10.85 -8.86 11.00
CA LEU A 43 -11.60 -9.56 9.95
C LEU A 43 -11.21 -11.04 9.84
N ALA A 44 -9.91 -11.36 9.91
CA ALA A 44 -9.44 -12.74 9.84
C ALA A 44 -9.91 -13.56 11.06
N LYS A 45 -9.94 -12.95 12.25
CA LYS A 45 -10.44 -13.56 13.48
C LYS A 45 -11.96 -13.83 13.38
N TYR A 46 -12.73 -12.90 12.84
CA TYR A 46 -14.17 -13.10 12.61
C TYR A 46 -14.47 -14.26 11.65
N MET A 47 -13.78 -14.31 10.51
CA MET A 47 -13.96 -15.41 9.56
C MET A 47 -13.53 -16.75 10.16
N GLN A 48 -12.51 -16.75 11.03
CA GLN A 48 -12.09 -17.96 11.75
C GLN A 48 -13.17 -18.46 12.71
N GLN A 49 -13.93 -17.54 13.33
CA GLN A 49 -15.06 -17.82 14.21
C GLN A 49 -16.37 -18.15 13.47
N GLY A 50 -16.36 -18.11 12.13
CA GLY A 50 -17.54 -18.37 11.30
C GLY A 50 -18.46 -17.16 11.07
N GLN A 51 -18.09 -15.98 11.57
CA GLN A 51 -18.83 -14.72 11.43
C GLN A 51 -18.50 -14.03 10.10
N TRP A 52 -18.81 -14.70 8.99
CA TRP A 52 -18.51 -14.18 7.65
C TRP A 52 -19.33 -12.94 7.31
N ALA A 53 -20.62 -12.90 7.68
CA ALA A 53 -21.51 -11.80 7.37
C ALA A 53 -21.02 -10.48 8.00
N ASP A 54 -20.63 -10.52 9.28
CA ASP A 54 -20.12 -9.36 10.02
C ASP A 54 -18.81 -8.85 9.39
N ALA A 55 -17.90 -9.77 9.03
CA ALA A 55 -16.65 -9.42 8.37
C ALA A 55 -16.85 -8.70 7.01
N PHE A 56 -17.80 -9.17 6.19
CA PHE A 56 -18.10 -8.52 4.90
C PHE A 56 -18.87 -7.20 5.07
N ALA A 57 -19.65 -7.06 6.13
CA ALA A 57 -20.29 -5.79 6.48
C ALA A 57 -19.29 -4.74 6.98
N TYR A 58 -18.23 -5.18 7.69
CA TYR A 58 -17.21 -4.28 8.21
C TYR A 58 -16.22 -3.78 7.14
N TYR A 59 -15.81 -4.64 6.22
CA TYR A 59 -14.89 -4.25 5.14
C TYR A 59 -15.18 -4.97 3.83
N SER A 60 -15.55 -4.21 2.81
CA SER A 60 -16.06 -4.70 1.53
C SER A 60 -15.01 -5.39 0.63
N TRP A 61 -13.72 -5.36 0.99
CA TRP A 61 -12.65 -6.00 0.21
C TRP A 61 -11.75 -6.95 1.05
N PRO A 62 -12.31 -7.98 1.72
CA PRO A 62 -11.64 -8.70 2.80
C PRO A 62 -10.72 -9.85 2.35
N PHE A 63 -10.37 -9.94 1.06
CA PHE A 63 -9.58 -11.05 0.51
C PHE A 63 -8.20 -11.22 1.17
N TYR A 64 -7.54 -10.12 1.54
CA TYR A 64 -6.26 -10.21 2.25
C TYR A 64 -6.42 -10.88 3.63
N SER A 65 -7.48 -10.55 4.36
CA SER A 65 -7.83 -11.21 5.63
C SER A 65 -8.20 -12.67 5.46
N ILE A 66 -8.85 -13.04 4.35
CA ILE A 66 -9.09 -14.45 3.99
C ILE A 66 -7.75 -15.18 3.83
N PHE A 67 -6.78 -14.60 3.12
CA PHE A 67 -5.45 -15.22 2.99
C PHE A 67 -4.71 -15.34 4.34
N ILE A 68 -4.84 -14.36 5.24
CA ILE A 68 -4.30 -14.45 6.61
C ILE A 68 -4.94 -15.62 7.36
N MET A 69 -6.27 -15.71 7.37
CA MET A 69 -7.00 -16.81 8.02
C MET A 69 -6.59 -18.18 7.47
N VAL A 70 -6.50 -18.31 6.14
CA VAL A 70 -6.03 -19.56 5.50
C VAL A 70 -4.60 -19.89 5.91
N THR A 71 -3.73 -18.89 5.99
CA THR A 71 -2.33 -19.08 6.44
C THR A 71 -2.27 -19.54 7.90
N SER A 72 -3.08 -18.95 8.78
CA SER A 72 -3.18 -19.37 10.19
C SER A 72 -3.62 -20.83 10.30
N LYS A 73 -4.63 -21.25 9.53
CA LYS A 73 -5.09 -22.64 9.51
C LYS A 73 -4.06 -23.60 8.91
N LEU A 74 -3.32 -23.18 7.90
CA LEU A 74 -2.33 -24.04 7.22
C LEU A 74 -1.08 -24.27 8.07
N PHE A 75 -0.61 -23.24 8.79
CA PHE A 75 0.61 -23.30 9.59
C PHE A 75 0.34 -23.57 11.08
N PHE A 76 -0.92 -23.65 11.51
CA PHE A 76 -1.33 -23.84 12.91
C PHE A 76 -0.73 -22.78 13.86
N VAL A 77 -0.73 -21.52 13.42
CA VAL A 77 -0.22 -20.37 14.18
C VAL A 77 -1.34 -19.35 14.44
N ASP A 78 -1.12 -18.45 15.39
CA ASP A 78 -2.04 -17.34 15.64
C ASP A 78 -2.16 -16.41 14.42
N ILE A 79 -3.24 -15.63 14.39
CA ILE A 79 -3.62 -14.80 13.25
C ILE A 79 -2.59 -13.69 12.97
N GLU A 80 -1.92 -13.17 13.99
CA GLU A 80 -0.89 -12.15 13.82
C GLU A 80 0.38 -12.74 13.21
N THR A 81 0.89 -13.84 13.77
CA THR A 81 2.04 -14.58 13.21
C THR A 81 1.76 -15.03 11.78
N ALA A 82 0.55 -15.52 11.50
CA ALA A 82 0.12 -15.89 10.14
C ALA A 82 0.22 -14.71 9.17
N ALA A 83 -0.17 -13.51 9.60
CA ALA A 83 -0.09 -12.32 8.76
C ALA A 83 1.36 -11.93 8.42
N TYR A 84 2.28 -12.02 9.39
CA TYR A 84 3.71 -11.80 9.15
C TYR A 84 4.34 -12.86 8.25
N ILE A 85 3.98 -14.14 8.43
CA ILE A 85 4.41 -15.23 7.55
C ILE A 85 3.92 -14.95 6.11
N LEU A 86 2.64 -14.66 5.95
CA LEU A 86 2.04 -14.35 4.64
C LEU A 86 2.76 -13.17 3.98
N ASN A 87 2.99 -12.06 4.69
CA ASN A 87 3.68 -10.91 4.13
C ASN A 87 5.13 -11.21 3.75
N THR A 88 5.83 -12.01 4.54
CA THR A 88 7.19 -12.45 4.22
C THR A 88 7.23 -13.32 2.97
N LEU A 89 6.26 -14.24 2.81
CA LEU A 89 6.11 -15.06 1.60
C LEU A 89 5.80 -14.19 0.37
N LEU A 90 4.89 -13.21 0.50
CA LEU A 90 4.52 -12.31 -0.59
C LEU A 90 5.68 -11.38 -0.98
N ALA A 91 6.44 -10.85 -0.03
CA ALA A 91 7.64 -10.04 -0.28
C ALA A 91 8.76 -10.86 -0.93
N THR A 92 8.92 -12.12 -0.54
CA THR A 92 9.84 -13.06 -1.18
C THR A 92 9.43 -13.34 -2.63
N SER A 93 8.14 -13.61 -2.86
CA SER A 93 7.59 -13.81 -4.20
C SER A 93 7.75 -12.58 -5.10
N LEU A 94 7.55 -11.37 -4.55
CA LEU A 94 7.80 -10.10 -5.24
C LEU A 94 9.27 -9.99 -5.67
N THR A 95 10.19 -10.28 -4.76
CA THR A 95 11.63 -10.27 -5.03
C THR A 95 11.99 -11.24 -6.15
N LEU A 96 11.45 -12.47 -6.10
CA LEU A 96 11.68 -13.47 -7.14
C LEU A 96 11.10 -13.04 -8.49
N ALA A 97 9.91 -12.44 -8.51
CA ALA A 97 9.30 -11.91 -9.74
C ALA A 97 10.18 -10.82 -10.36
N PHE A 98 10.66 -9.87 -9.55
CA PHE A 98 11.56 -8.81 -9.98
C PHE A 98 12.83 -9.38 -10.62
N VAL A 99 13.50 -10.31 -9.93
CA VAL A 99 14.72 -10.96 -10.44
C VAL A 99 14.45 -11.78 -11.70
N CYS A 100 13.31 -12.47 -11.79
CA CYS A 100 12.90 -13.20 -12.99
C CYS A 100 12.67 -12.27 -14.19
N ILE A 101 12.09 -11.08 -13.98
CA ILE A 101 11.93 -10.09 -15.05
C ILE A 101 13.30 -9.63 -15.54
N VAL A 102 14.21 -9.28 -14.64
CA VAL A 102 15.56 -8.84 -15.04
C VAL A 102 16.32 -9.98 -15.73
N ALA A 103 16.18 -11.22 -15.28
CA ALA A 103 16.75 -12.39 -15.95
C ALA A 103 16.22 -12.54 -17.39
N GLU A 104 14.91 -12.35 -17.59
CA GLU A 104 14.27 -12.41 -18.91
C GLU A 104 14.75 -11.29 -19.84
N LEU A 105 14.91 -10.07 -19.32
CA LEU A 105 15.35 -8.89 -20.08
C LEU A 105 16.87 -8.87 -20.35
N SER A 106 17.66 -9.64 -19.61
CA SER A 106 19.13 -9.70 -19.72
C SER A 106 19.65 -10.96 -20.39
N ASP A 107 18.77 -11.77 -20.98
CA ASP A 107 19.11 -13.09 -21.52
C ASP A 107 19.87 -13.97 -20.53
N ASN A 108 19.46 -13.94 -19.26
CA ASN A 108 20.00 -14.70 -18.15
C ASN A 108 21.47 -14.37 -17.75
N ASP A 109 21.94 -13.12 -17.98
CA ASP A 109 23.25 -12.66 -17.46
C ASP A 109 23.32 -12.78 -15.93
N ARG A 110 24.27 -13.60 -15.46
CA ARG A 110 24.49 -13.88 -14.04
C ARG A 110 24.73 -12.62 -13.20
N ASN A 111 25.51 -11.68 -13.72
CA ASN A 111 25.87 -10.47 -12.97
C ASN A 111 24.67 -9.54 -12.81
N LEU A 112 23.82 -9.44 -13.84
CA LEU A 112 22.59 -8.65 -13.78
C LEU A 112 21.56 -9.26 -12.85
N ILE A 113 21.44 -10.60 -12.82
CA ILE A 113 20.55 -11.29 -11.90
C ILE A 113 20.98 -11.05 -10.44
N LEU A 114 22.28 -11.16 -10.15
CA LEU A 114 22.82 -10.86 -8.81
C LEU A 114 22.58 -9.41 -8.42
N LEU A 115 22.85 -8.49 -9.35
CA LEU A 115 22.64 -7.06 -9.12
C LEU A 115 21.16 -6.72 -8.94
N ALA A 116 20.26 -7.37 -9.68
CA ALA A 116 18.82 -7.24 -9.51
C ALA A 116 18.36 -7.69 -8.12
N ALA A 117 18.87 -8.84 -7.66
CA ALA A 117 18.59 -9.34 -6.32
C ALA A 117 19.06 -8.35 -5.24
N LEU A 118 20.28 -7.80 -5.38
CA LEU A 118 20.79 -6.77 -4.48
C LEU A 118 19.94 -5.50 -4.51
N VAL A 119 19.59 -5.00 -5.71
CA VAL A 119 18.80 -3.77 -5.87
C VAL A 119 17.45 -3.88 -5.17
N ILE A 120 16.73 -4.98 -5.34
CA ILE A 120 15.39 -5.13 -4.73
C ILE A 120 15.46 -5.46 -3.24
N LEU A 121 16.45 -6.26 -2.78
CA LEU A 121 16.65 -6.54 -1.35
C LEU A 121 17.08 -5.28 -0.59
N LEU A 122 17.86 -4.42 -1.21
CA LEU A 122 18.28 -3.14 -0.65
C LEU A 122 17.30 -2.01 -0.95
N PHE A 123 16.16 -2.28 -1.61
CA PHE A 123 15.26 -1.22 -2.01
C PHE A 123 14.58 -0.59 -0.77
N PRO A 124 14.86 0.69 -0.43
CA PRO A 124 14.49 1.28 0.86
C PRO A 124 12.98 1.24 1.12
N SER A 125 12.22 1.40 0.04
CA SER A 125 10.77 1.41 0.05
C SER A 125 10.15 0.08 0.45
N ILE A 126 10.69 -1.04 -0.03
CA ILE A 126 10.19 -2.37 0.35
C ILE A 126 10.56 -2.66 1.80
N ASN A 127 11.81 -2.34 2.19
CA ASN A 127 12.31 -2.56 3.54
C ASN A 127 11.52 -1.79 4.61
N LYS A 128 11.12 -0.54 4.34
CA LYS A 128 10.30 0.28 5.23
C LYS A 128 8.97 -0.38 5.65
N TYR A 129 8.40 -1.24 4.80
CA TYR A 129 7.08 -1.82 5.05
C TYR A 129 7.13 -3.30 5.44
N ARG A 130 8.30 -3.89 5.68
CA ARG A 130 8.43 -5.31 6.01
C ARG A 130 7.74 -5.70 7.33
N SER A 131 7.74 -4.81 8.32
CA SER A 131 7.01 -5.01 9.58
C SER A 131 5.51 -4.74 9.47
N PHE A 132 5.02 -4.25 8.33
CA PHE A 132 3.63 -3.82 8.22
C PHE A 132 2.77 -4.97 7.71
N ILE A 133 1.61 -5.16 8.34
CA ILE A 133 0.53 -6.03 7.88
C ILE A 133 -0.33 -5.23 6.89
N ILE A 134 0.08 -5.29 5.63
CA ILE A 134 -0.57 -4.60 4.51
C ILE A 134 -0.78 -5.54 3.32
N ARG A 135 -1.88 -5.32 2.58
CA ARG A 135 -2.23 -6.05 1.35
C ARG A 135 -1.31 -5.76 0.16
N ASP A 136 -0.49 -4.71 0.24
CA ASP A 136 0.33 -4.19 -0.86
C ASP A 136 1.32 -5.22 -1.40
N PHE A 137 1.97 -6.02 -0.56
CA PHE A 137 2.93 -7.03 -1.03
C PHE A 137 2.29 -8.06 -1.96
N GLY A 138 1.05 -8.48 -1.66
CA GLY A 138 0.33 -9.42 -2.52
C GLY A 138 -0.02 -8.82 -3.87
N TYR A 139 -0.51 -7.58 -3.88
CA TYR A 139 -0.75 -6.84 -5.10
C TYR A 139 0.52 -6.66 -5.95
N LEU A 140 1.60 -6.16 -5.36
CA LEU A 140 2.85 -5.87 -6.06
C LEU A 140 3.52 -7.14 -6.58
N SER A 141 3.48 -8.22 -5.81
CA SER A 141 3.99 -9.53 -6.22
C SER A 141 3.24 -10.05 -7.44
N CYS A 142 1.91 -10.07 -7.39
CA CYS A 142 1.09 -10.56 -8.48
C CYS A 142 1.19 -9.65 -9.71
N TYR A 143 1.28 -8.34 -9.51
CA TYR A 143 1.55 -7.37 -10.56
C TYR A 143 2.86 -7.65 -11.30
N LEU A 144 3.96 -7.87 -10.58
CA LEU A 144 5.25 -8.21 -11.21
C LEU A 144 5.22 -9.57 -11.90
N TRP A 145 4.56 -10.58 -11.32
CA TRP A 145 4.39 -11.86 -12.02
C TRP A 145 3.58 -11.71 -13.31
N SER A 146 2.53 -10.88 -13.29
CA SER A 146 1.77 -10.53 -14.49
C SER A 146 2.69 -9.89 -15.55
N LEU A 147 3.52 -8.93 -15.15
CA LEU A 147 4.50 -8.27 -16.03
C LEU A 147 5.56 -9.25 -16.57
N PHE A 148 6.04 -10.18 -15.74
CA PHE A 148 6.97 -11.23 -16.15
C PHE A 148 6.38 -12.11 -17.26
N PHE A 149 5.16 -12.60 -17.07
CA PHE A 149 4.52 -13.49 -18.05
C PHE A 149 4.25 -12.78 -19.37
N ILE A 150 3.86 -11.50 -19.36
CA ILE A 150 3.64 -10.77 -20.60
C ILE A 150 4.95 -10.48 -21.34
N PHE A 151 6.05 -10.16 -20.65
CA PHE A 151 7.36 -10.03 -21.29
C PHE A 151 7.86 -11.33 -21.90
N LYS A 152 7.63 -12.45 -21.20
CA LYS A 152 7.96 -13.77 -21.71
C LYS A 152 7.11 -14.12 -22.93
N PHE A 153 5.82 -13.76 -22.91
CA PHE A 153 4.95 -13.88 -24.08
C PHE A 153 5.46 -13.05 -25.27
N CYS A 154 5.94 -11.82 -25.05
CA CYS A 154 6.54 -11.01 -26.12
C CYS A 154 7.76 -11.63 -26.78
N ARG A 155 8.47 -12.53 -26.08
CA ARG A 155 9.63 -13.26 -26.61
C ARG A 155 9.23 -14.56 -27.30
N THR A 156 8.34 -15.34 -26.70
CA THR A 156 8.06 -16.72 -27.14
C THR A 156 6.76 -16.87 -27.93
N PHE A 157 5.83 -15.91 -27.83
CA PHE A 157 4.46 -15.98 -28.34
C PHE A 157 3.65 -17.20 -27.87
N ASP A 158 4.05 -17.83 -26.75
CA ASP A 158 3.36 -18.98 -26.18
C ASP A 158 2.12 -18.55 -25.36
N LYS A 159 0.94 -19.00 -25.80
CA LYS A 159 -0.36 -18.69 -25.17
C LYS A 159 -0.43 -19.05 -23.68
N ARG A 160 0.37 -20.01 -23.21
CA ARG A 160 0.44 -20.35 -21.77
C ARG A 160 0.92 -19.16 -20.93
N HIS A 161 1.79 -18.32 -21.47
CA HIS A 161 2.26 -17.10 -20.80
C HIS A 161 1.18 -16.01 -20.79
N LEU A 162 0.34 -15.94 -21.81
CA LEU A 162 -0.84 -15.06 -21.78
C LEU A 162 -1.82 -15.48 -20.68
N GLY A 163 -2.06 -16.79 -20.51
CA GLY A 163 -2.86 -17.31 -19.40
C GLY A 163 -2.26 -16.96 -18.02
N GLY A 164 -0.93 -17.09 -17.88
CA GLY A 164 -0.22 -16.67 -16.67
C GLY A 164 -0.36 -15.18 -16.39
N TRP A 165 -0.22 -14.32 -17.40
CA TRP A 165 -0.41 -12.87 -17.25
C TRP A 165 -1.81 -12.53 -16.74
N LEU A 166 -2.86 -13.14 -17.32
CA LEU A 166 -4.24 -12.90 -16.92
C LEU A 166 -4.52 -13.42 -15.50
N ALA A 167 -4.06 -14.63 -15.17
CA ALA A 167 -4.24 -15.21 -13.85
C ALA A 167 -3.63 -14.33 -12.75
N PHE A 168 -2.40 -13.84 -12.95
CA PHE A 168 -1.74 -12.97 -11.99
C PHE A 168 -2.32 -11.54 -11.98
N ALA A 169 -2.86 -11.04 -13.10
CA ALA A 169 -3.61 -9.78 -13.10
C ALA A 169 -4.88 -9.89 -12.25
N VAL A 170 -5.65 -10.98 -12.38
CA VAL A 170 -6.84 -11.25 -11.54
C VAL A 170 -6.44 -11.40 -10.07
N LEU A 171 -5.39 -12.17 -9.78
CA LEU A 171 -4.91 -12.36 -8.41
C LEU A 171 -4.46 -11.03 -7.77
N SER A 172 -3.88 -10.12 -8.55
CA SER A 172 -3.53 -8.77 -8.05
C SER A 172 -4.78 -7.98 -7.63
N CYS A 173 -5.92 -8.17 -8.31
CA CYS A 173 -7.20 -7.52 -7.97
C CYS A 173 -7.72 -7.98 -6.60
N LEU A 174 -7.52 -9.26 -6.26
CA LEU A 174 -7.95 -9.78 -4.95
C LEU A 174 -7.28 -9.03 -3.81
N PHE A 175 -5.98 -8.76 -3.91
CA PHE A 175 -5.29 -7.96 -2.89
C PHE A 175 -5.71 -6.49 -2.92
N ARG A 176 -5.90 -5.90 -4.10
CA ARG A 176 -6.13 -4.47 -4.25
C ARG A 176 -7.05 -4.17 -5.44
N PHE A 177 -8.09 -3.37 -5.19
CA PHE A 177 -9.03 -2.95 -6.24
C PHE A 177 -8.33 -2.23 -7.40
N GLU A 178 -7.20 -1.55 -7.16
CA GLU A 178 -6.41 -0.88 -8.21
C GLU A 178 -5.90 -1.86 -9.29
N GLY A 179 -5.79 -3.16 -8.98
CA GLY A 179 -5.46 -4.20 -9.95
C GLY A 179 -6.42 -4.29 -11.13
N ILE A 180 -7.68 -3.87 -10.95
CA ILE A 180 -8.72 -3.90 -12.00
C ILE A 180 -8.29 -3.09 -13.23
N VAL A 181 -7.50 -2.04 -13.04
CA VAL A 181 -7.04 -1.20 -14.15
C VAL A 181 -6.17 -2.02 -15.13
N PHE A 182 -5.40 -3.00 -14.65
CA PHE A 182 -4.62 -3.86 -15.56
C PHE A 182 -5.50 -4.85 -16.31
N LEU A 183 -6.66 -5.23 -15.76
CA LEU A 183 -7.68 -5.98 -16.50
C LEU A 183 -8.38 -5.10 -17.54
N LEU A 184 -8.56 -3.79 -17.28
CA LEU A 184 -9.09 -2.84 -18.27
C LEU A 184 -8.18 -2.69 -19.50
N ILE A 185 -6.87 -2.84 -19.32
CA ILE A 185 -5.90 -2.70 -20.42
C ILE A 185 -5.58 -4.05 -21.06
N ALA A 186 -6.00 -5.14 -20.44
CA ALA A 186 -5.93 -6.47 -21.03
C ALA A 186 -6.39 -6.54 -22.50
N PRO A 187 -7.53 -5.93 -22.88
CA PRO A 187 -7.93 -5.85 -24.28
C PRO A 187 -6.96 -5.15 -25.23
N TYR A 188 -6.31 -4.07 -24.79
CA TYR A 188 -5.29 -3.41 -25.58
C TYR A 188 -4.13 -4.36 -25.87
N PHE A 189 -3.69 -5.14 -24.88
CA PHE A 189 -2.67 -6.17 -25.07
C PHE A 189 -3.13 -7.26 -26.03
N LEU A 190 -4.33 -7.80 -25.85
CA LEU A 190 -4.90 -8.82 -26.73
C LEU A 190 -4.99 -8.34 -28.19
N LEU A 191 -5.29 -7.06 -28.42
CA LEU A 191 -5.31 -6.44 -29.75
C LEU A 191 -3.91 -6.20 -30.31
N LEU A 192 -2.96 -5.73 -29.49
CA LEU A 192 -1.56 -5.53 -29.88
C LEU A 192 -0.90 -6.81 -30.39
N PHE A 193 -1.25 -7.95 -29.81
CA PHE A 193 -0.64 -9.25 -30.12
C PHE A 193 -1.44 -10.08 -31.14
N SER A 194 -2.61 -9.59 -31.58
CA SER A 194 -3.42 -10.27 -32.58
C SER A 194 -3.00 -9.86 -33.99
N ALA A 195 -1.83 -10.34 -34.44
CA ALA A 195 -1.43 -10.25 -35.84
C ALA A 195 -1.86 -11.52 -36.61
N THR A 196 -2.39 -11.30 -37.82
CA THR A 196 -2.79 -12.25 -38.89
C THR A 196 -4.26 -12.72 -38.97
N ASN A 197 -4.96 -12.20 -39.98
CA ASN A 197 -6.02 -12.80 -40.82
C ASN A 197 -6.95 -13.86 -40.22
N LEU A 198 -7.87 -13.47 -39.32
CA LEU A 198 -9.13 -14.21 -39.13
C LEU A 198 -10.22 -13.26 -38.57
N PRO A 199 -11.26 -12.92 -39.36
CA PRO A 199 -12.27 -11.92 -38.97
C PRO A 199 -13.06 -12.32 -37.71
N HIS A 200 -13.33 -13.61 -37.52
CA HIS A 200 -14.09 -14.13 -36.38
C HIS A 200 -13.35 -13.99 -35.03
N ARG A 201 -12.02 -14.06 -35.04
CA ARG A 201 -11.20 -13.96 -33.82
C ARG A 201 -11.09 -12.52 -33.32
N ARG A 202 -11.12 -11.55 -34.24
CA ARG A 202 -11.15 -10.11 -33.91
C ARG A 202 -12.45 -9.75 -33.18
N THR A 203 -13.61 -10.26 -33.63
CA THR A 203 -14.90 -10.02 -32.96
C THR A 203 -14.95 -10.63 -31.57
N VAL A 204 -14.46 -11.87 -31.40
CA VAL A 204 -14.37 -12.50 -30.07
C VAL A 204 -13.42 -11.74 -29.15
N LEU A 205 -12.28 -11.28 -29.66
CA LEU A 205 -11.35 -10.47 -28.88
C LEU A 205 -11.94 -9.11 -28.50
N ILE A 206 -12.67 -8.44 -29.41
CA ILE A 206 -13.40 -7.20 -29.12
C ILE A 206 -14.54 -7.45 -28.11
N ALA A 207 -15.26 -8.56 -28.22
CA ALA A 207 -16.33 -8.91 -27.28
C ALA A 207 -15.77 -9.22 -25.89
N LEU A 208 -14.68 -9.99 -25.79
CA LEU A 208 -13.94 -10.22 -24.54
C LEU A 208 -13.35 -8.93 -23.99
N SER A 209 -12.91 -8.04 -24.87
CA SER A 209 -12.42 -6.71 -24.50
C SER A 209 -13.53 -5.85 -23.90
N GLY A 210 -14.68 -5.80 -24.55
CA GLY A 210 -15.88 -5.11 -24.07
C GLY A 210 -16.35 -5.71 -22.75
N ALA A 211 -16.39 -7.04 -22.62
CA ALA A 211 -16.77 -7.71 -21.38
C ALA A 211 -15.82 -7.39 -20.22
N LEU A 212 -14.49 -7.44 -20.44
CA LEU A 212 -13.50 -7.07 -19.43
C LEU A 212 -13.63 -5.60 -19.02
N VAL A 213 -13.87 -4.70 -19.98
CA VAL A 213 -14.08 -3.28 -19.71
C VAL A 213 -15.36 -3.06 -18.92
N SER A 214 -16.48 -3.66 -19.33
CA SER A 214 -17.77 -3.53 -18.65
C SER A 214 -17.74 -4.10 -17.23
N VAL A 215 -17.17 -5.30 -17.03
CA VAL A 215 -17.05 -5.91 -15.69
C VAL A 215 -16.17 -5.04 -14.79
N SER A 216 -15.04 -4.57 -15.31
CA SER A 216 -14.15 -3.70 -14.56
C SER A 216 -14.79 -2.35 -14.21
N ALA A 217 -15.54 -1.76 -15.14
CA ALA A 217 -16.28 -0.51 -14.91
C ALA A 217 -17.39 -0.70 -13.86
N ALA A 218 -18.12 -1.81 -13.92
CA ALA A 218 -19.14 -2.15 -12.94
C ALA A 218 -18.54 -2.36 -11.54
N LEU A 219 -17.40 -3.06 -11.44
CA LEU A 219 -16.68 -3.26 -10.18
C LEU A 219 -16.15 -1.95 -9.60
N VAL A 220 -15.60 -1.07 -10.45
CA VAL A 220 -15.15 0.28 -10.03
C VAL A 220 -16.33 1.10 -9.51
N PHE A 221 -17.45 1.13 -10.25
CA PHE A 221 -18.65 1.84 -9.84
C PHE A 221 -19.19 1.34 -8.49
N TRP A 222 -19.31 0.01 -8.33
CA TRP A 222 -19.75 -0.61 -7.09
C TRP A 222 -18.83 -0.26 -5.90
N TYR A 223 -17.51 -0.44 -6.07
CA TYR A 223 -16.53 -0.18 -5.01
C TYR A 223 -16.50 1.30 -4.58
N LEU A 224 -16.58 2.22 -5.54
CA LEU A 224 -16.57 3.66 -5.22
C LEU A 224 -17.85 4.07 -4.50
N ASN A 225 -19.02 3.59 -4.93
CA ASN A 225 -20.28 3.92 -4.26
C ASN A 225 -20.30 3.41 -2.82
N ASP A 226 -19.86 2.18 -2.59
CA ASP A 226 -19.80 1.61 -1.25
C ASP A 226 -18.81 2.37 -0.34
N LYS A 227 -17.58 2.57 -0.83
CA LYS A 227 -16.52 3.26 -0.08
C LYS A 227 -16.90 4.69 0.32
N TYR A 228 -17.62 5.40 -0.53
CA TYR A 228 -17.97 6.81 -0.31
C TYR A 228 -19.43 7.03 0.14
N ALA A 229 -20.21 5.96 0.35
CA ALA A 229 -21.60 6.07 0.84
C ALA A 229 -21.68 6.87 2.14
N ALA A 230 -20.76 6.63 3.08
CA ALA A 230 -20.71 7.37 4.34
C ALA A 230 -20.38 8.87 4.14
N MET A 231 -19.51 9.19 3.18
CA MET A 231 -19.12 10.57 2.89
C MET A 231 -20.25 11.32 2.17
N LEU A 232 -20.90 10.66 1.20
CA LEU A 232 -22.07 11.19 0.49
C LEU A 232 -23.24 11.44 1.44
N THR A 233 -23.48 10.53 2.39
CA THR A 233 -24.53 10.72 3.40
C THR A 233 -24.20 11.84 4.39
N MET A 234 -22.93 12.05 4.75
CA MET A 234 -22.50 13.21 5.55
C MET A 234 -22.61 14.53 4.78
N ALA A 235 -22.20 14.56 3.50
CA ALA A 235 -22.34 15.73 2.64
C ALA A 235 -23.81 16.15 2.48
N ALA A 236 -24.70 15.18 2.23
CA ALA A 236 -26.14 15.43 2.14
C ALA A 236 -26.72 15.99 3.46
N ARG A 237 -26.19 15.58 4.61
CA ARG A 237 -26.61 16.10 5.94
C ARG A 237 -26.12 17.51 6.23
N THR A 238 -25.01 17.93 5.62
CA THR A 238 -24.44 19.29 5.79
C THR A 238 -25.05 20.32 4.83
N GLY A 239 -25.97 19.90 3.96
CA GLY A 239 -26.64 20.77 3.00
C GLY A 239 -25.81 21.13 1.78
N GLU A 240 -24.67 20.47 1.57
CA GLU A 240 -23.89 20.61 0.33
C GLU A 240 -24.55 19.81 -0.80
N ASP A 241 -24.70 20.43 -1.98
CA ASP A 241 -25.32 19.83 -3.18
C ASP A 241 -24.35 18.84 -3.85
N ILE A 242 -24.07 17.75 -3.14
CA ILE A 242 -23.14 16.69 -3.54
C ILE A 242 -23.97 15.43 -3.77
N ASN A 243 -24.39 15.23 -5.02
CA ASN A 243 -25.28 14.14 -5.41
C ASN A 243 -24.53 12.93 -5.96
N GLY A 244 -23.21 13.04 -6.17
CA GLY A 244 -22.40 11.92 -6.62
C GLY A 244 -20.89 12.09 -6.46
N ILE A 245 -20.16 11.05 -6.86
CA ILE A 245 -18.69 10.99 -6.82
C ILE A 245 -18.06 12.09 -7.68
N ALA A 246 -18.72 12.48 -8.77
CA ALA A 246 -18.27 13.58 -9.62
C ALA A 246 -18.30 14.92 -8.87
N ASP A 247 -19.37 15.18 -8.11
CA ASP A 247 -19.51 16.41 -7.32
C ASP A 247 -18.47 16.48 -6.20
N LEU A 248 -18.21 15.34 -5.52
CA LEU A 248 -17.10 15.21 -4.56
C LEU A 248 -15.74 15.52 -5.20
N PHE A 249 -15.49 15.01 -6.41
CA PHE A 249 -14.24 15.27 -7.12
C PHE A 249 -14.09 16.76 -7.45
N PHE A 250 -15.15 17.40 -7.95
CA PHE A 250 -15.11 18.83 -8.24
C PHE A 250 -15.00 19.68 -6.98
N ALA A 251 -15.65 19.31 -5.88
CA ALA A 251 -15.53 19.97 -4.59
C ALA A 251 -14.08 19.92 -4.05
N ASN A 252 -13.42 18.76 -4.12
CA ASN A 252 -12.02 18.61 -3.71
C ASN A 252 -11.07 19.45 -4.58
N ILE A 253 -11.30 19.51 -5.90
CA ILE A 253 -10.51 20.39 -6.77
C ILE A 253 -10.73 21.87 -6.42
N LYS A 254 -11.98 22.29 -6.17
CA LYS A 254 -12.26 23.66 -5.72
C LYS A 254 -11.54 23.99 -4.42
N GLN A 255 -11.49 23.06 -3.48
CA GLN A 255 -10.76 23.23 -2.22
C GLN A 255 -9.24 23.37 -2.45
N GLN A 256 -8.66 22.64 -3.41
CA GLN A 256 -7.22 22.72 -3.71
C GLN A 256 -6.81 24.03 -4.37
N VAL A 257 -7.61 24.57 -5.30
CA VAL A 257 -7.22 25.73 -6.11
C VAL A 257 -7.72 27.06 -5.51
N GLY A 258 -8.61 27.01 -4.52
CA GLY A 258 -9.25 28.16 -3.91
C GLY A 258 -10.56 28.55 -4.61
N GLN A 259 -11.51 29.09 -3.85
CA GLN A 259 -12.89 29.33 -4.30
C GLN A 259 -13.00 30.29 -5.50
N GLU A 260 -12.01 31.17 -5.72
CA GLU A 260 -12.05 32.22 -6.74
C GLU A 260 -11.58 31.75 -8.15
N ALA A 261 -10.97 30.56 -8.26
CA ALA A 261 -10.31 30.11 -9.48
C ALA A 261 -11.14 29.06 -10.24
N LEU A 262 -12.32 29.42 -10.75
CA LEU A 262 -13.20 28.50 -11.51
C LEU A 262 -12.98 28.54 -13.04
N GLY A 263 -11.81 28.99 -13.50
CA GLY A 263 -11.44 29.01 -14.92
C GLY A 263 -10.66 27.77 -15.38
N ALA A 264 -10.57 27.54 -16.68
CA ALA A 264 -9.76 26.45 -17.27
C ALA A 264 -8.29 26.47 -16.82
N SER A 265 -7.75 27.65 -16.53
CA SER A 265 -6.40 27.84 -15.99
C SER A 265 -6.20 27.24 -14.60
N ALA A 266 -7.24 27.18 -13.78
CA ALA A 266 -7.20 26.62 -12.44
C ALA A 266 -7.18 25.09 -12.45
N TYR A 267 -8.01 24.48 -13.30
CA TYR A 267 -7.97 23.03 -13.54
C TYR A 267 -6.62 22.60 -14.11
N LEU A 268 -6.04 23.39 -15.02
CA LEU A 268 -4.69 23.14 -15.52
C LEU A 268 -3.63 23.22 -14.41
N LYS A 269 -3.72 24.22 -13.51
CA LYS A 269 -2.82 24.32 -12.35
C LYS A 269 -2.95 23.12 -11.42
N ALA A 270 -4.17 22.68 -11.09
CA ALA A 270 -4.40 21.48 -10.28
C ALA A 270 -3.82 20.22 -10.95
N PHE A 271 -4.02 20.08 -12.26
CA PHE A 271 -3.47 18.97 -13.03
C PHE A 271 -1.95 18.94 -13.01
N VAL A 272 -1.29 20.08 -13.27
CA VAL A 272 0.17 20.22 -13.21
C VAL A 272 0.69 19.97 -11.79
N ALA A 273 0.01 20.48 -10.77
CA ALA A 273 0.34 20.22 -9.37
C ALA A 273 0.24 18.72 -9.05
N GLY A 274 -0.81 18.04 -9.49
CA GLY A 274 -0.97 16.59 -9.34
C GLY A 274 0.16 15.80 -9.99
N ILE A 275 0.59 16.18 -11.20
CA ILE A 275 1.78 15.59 -11.84
C ILE A 275 3.03 15.82 -10.98
N GLY A 276 3.22 17.05 -10.47
CA GLY A 276 4.33 17.40 -9.59
C GLY A 276 4.38 16.56 -8.31
N VAL A 277 3.22 16.35 -7.67
CA VAL A 277 3.08 15.50 -6.47
C VAL A 277 3.43 14.04 -6.79
N VAL A 278 2.89 13.50 -7.88
CA VAL A 278 3.19 12.12 -8.31
C VAL A 278 4.69 11.97 -8.58
N PHE A 279 5.30 12.92 -9.28
CA PHE A 279 6.72 12.90 -9.59
C PHE A 279 7.59 13.00 -8.33
N TYR A 280 7.28 13.92 -7.42
CA TYR A 280 7.97 14.08 -6.15
C TYR A 280 7.90 12.81 -5.31
N GLU A 281 6.69 12.25 -5.13
CA GLU A 281 6.50 11.02 -4.36
C GLU A 281 7.20 9.83 -5.02
N LEU A 282 7.24 9.75 -6.36
CA LEU A 282 7.96 8.71 -7.08
C LEU A 282 9.48 8.80 -6.89
N MET A 283 10.07 10.00 -7.01
CA MET A 283 11.50 10.21 -6.75
C MET A 283 11.87 9.90 -5.31
N ARG A 284 11.07 10.39 -4.35
CA ARG A 284 11.24 10.12 -2.92
C ARG A 284 11.16 8.62 -2.63
N ARG A 285 10.21 7.92 -3.25
CA ARG A 285 10.00 6.47 -3.04
C ARG A 285 11.10 5.63 -3.67
N MET A 286 11.56 6.00 -4.86
CA MET A 286 12.67 5.29 -5.47
C MET A 286 13.99 5.57 -4.75
N ALA A 287 14.08 6.60 -3.91
CA ALA A 287 15.33 7.27 -3.58
C ALA A 287 15.97 7.83 -4.86
N VAL A 288 16.38 9.11 -4.80
CA VAL A 288 16.80 9.89 -5.97
C VAL A 288 17.80 9.14 -6.85
N LEU A 289 18.73 8.39 -6.25
CA LEU A 289 19.72 7.59 -6.97
C LEU A 289 19.12 6.47 -7.84
N TYR A 290 18.20 5.65 -7.32
CA TYR A 290 17.59 4.59 -8.14
C TYR A 290 16.70 5.19 -9.23
N PHE A 291 16.04 6.32 -8.96
CA PHE A 291 15.29 7.04 -10.00
C PHE A 291 16.22 7.48 -11.14
N VAL A 292 17.36 8.10 -10.81
CA VAL A 292 18.37 8.52 -11.79
C VAL A 292 18.92 7.33 -12.58
N PHE A 293 19.21 6.20 -11.93
CA PHE A 293 19.64 4.99 -12.64
C PHE A 293 18.57 4.46 -13.59
N SER A 294 17.30 4.44 -13.17
CA SER A 294 16.20 4.01 -14.04
C SER A 294 16.04 4.91 -15.27
N VAL A 295 16.11 6.23 -15.08
CA VAL A 295 16.05 7.20 -16.19
C VAL A 295 17.26 7.03 -17.11
N TYR A 296 18.47 6.90 -16.56
CA TYR A 296 19.69 6.68 -17.34
C TYR A 296 19.61 5.38 -18.16
N GLY A 297 19.13 4.29 -17.55
CA GLY A 297 18.95 3.00 -18.22
C GLY A 297 17.96 3.06 -19.38
N TYR A 298 16.89 3.86 -19.25
CA TYR A 298 15.94 4.12 -20.33
C TYR A 298 16.57 4.96 -21.45
N VAL A 299 17.17 6.12 -21.11
CA VAL A 299 17.73 7.07 -22.09
C VAL A 299 18.86 6.45 -22.90
N LYS A 300 19.70 5.61 -22.28
CA LYS A 300 20.77 4.87 -22.96
C LYS A 300 20.29 3.58 -23.63
N ASN A 301 18.99 3.29 -23.59
CA ASN A 301 18.37 2.12 -24.20
C ASN A 301 19.06 0.79 -23.80
N LEU A 302 19.43 0.64 -22.51
CA LEU A 302 20.25 -0.48 -22.04
C LEU A 302 19.49 -1.79 -21.85
N VAL A 303 18.15 -1.75 -21.92
CA VAL A 303 17.29 -2.86 -21.47
C VAL A 303 16.29 -3.27 -22.54
N LEU A 304 15.41 -2.36 -22.93
CA LEU A 304 14.22 -2.64 -23.73
C LEU A 304 14.53 -2.58 -25.24
N HIS A 305 15.42 -3.45 -25.70
CA HIS A 305 15.82 -3.56 -27.11
C HIS A 305 14.67 -4.01 -28.01
N ASN A 306 13.82 -4.93 -27.52
CA ASN A 306 12.64 -5.38 -28.25
C ASN A 306 11.53 -4.31 -28.20
N ALA A 307 11.12 -3.82 -29.37
CA ALA A 307 10.09 -2.79 -29.50
C ALA A 307 8.76 -3.17 -28.85
N LEU A 308 8.39 -4.46 -28.84
CA LEU A 308 7.15 -4.95 -28.25
C LEU A 308 7.22 -4.93 -26.72
N GLN A 309 8.31 -5.42 -26.13
CA GLN A 309 8.55 -5.33 -24.68
C GLN A 309 8.59 -3.87 -24.21
N ARG A 310 9.21 -2.98 -24.99
CA ARG A 310 9.21 -1.54 -24.73
C ARG A 310 7.81 -0.94 -24.71
N LYS A 311 6.95 -1.29 -25.68
CA LYS A 311 5.55 -0.86 -25.71
C LYS A 311 4.78 -1.35 -24.47
N VAL A 312 4.94 -2.63 -24.12
CA VAL A 312 4.30 -3.21 -22.93
C VAL A 312 4.72 -2.47 -21.66
N TRP A 313 6.01 -2.25 -21.50
CA TRP A 313 6.55 -1.52 -20.36
C TRP A 313 5.99 -0.07 -20.29
N LEU A 314 5.97 0.65 -21.42
CA LEU A 314 5.40 2.00 -21.48
C LEU A 314 3.93 2.04 -21.12
N VAL A 315 3.15 1.03 -21.54
CA VAL A 315 1.73 0.92 -21.19
C VAL A 315 1.56 0.68 -19.70
N PHE A 316 2.35 -0.21 -19.10
CA PHE A 316 2.32 -0.44 -17.65
C PHE A 316 2.68 0.84 -16.87
N VAL A 317 3.72 1.57 -17.28
CA VAL A 317 4.11 2.85 -16.64
C VAL A 317 3.01 3.90 -16.82
N GLY A 318 2.57 4.14 -18.05
CA GLY A 318 1.55 5.15 -18.37
C GLY A 318 0.24 4.90 -17.63
N THR A 319 -0.17 3.63 -17.55
CA THR A 319 -1.34 3.21 -16.77
C THR A 319 -1.24 3.59 -15.31
N ASN A 320 -0.14 3.22 -14.65
CA ASN A 320 0.03 3.55 -13.25
C ASN A 320 0.06 5.07 -13.05
N LEU A 321 0.71 5.82 -13.94
CA LEU A 321 0.75 7.27 -13.86
C LEU A 321 -0.65 7.89 -13.99
N VAL A 322 -1.48 7.41 -14.92
CA VAL A 322 -2.88 7.87 -15.07
C VAL A 322 -3.67 7.61 -13.79
N VAL A 323 -3.55 6.41 -13.20
CA VAL A 323 -4.22 6.08 -11.93
C VAL A 323 -3.73 6.97 -10.80
N LEU A 324 -2.42 7.20 -10.69
CA LEU A 324 -1.83 8.03 -9.64
C LEU A 324 -2.22 9.50 -9.76
N ILE A 325 -2.24 10.05 -10.99
CA ILE A 325 -2.67 11.43 -11.24
C ILE A 325 -4.17 11.55 -10.91
N GLY A 326 -5.01 10.63 -11.39
CA GLY A 326 -6.44 10.62 -11.06
C GLY A 326 -6.68 10.54 -9.56
N PHE A 327 -5.95 9.69 -8.84
CA PHE A 327 -6.03 9.56 -7.40
C PHE A 327 -5.53 10.82 -6.66
N SER A 328 -4.44 11.44 -7.13
CA SER A 328 -3.89 12.67 -6.55
C SER A 328 -4.86 13.84 -6.68
N LEU A 329 -5.51 13.98 -7.82
CA LEU A 329 -6.52 15.01 -8.04
C LEU A 329 -7.75 14.80 -7.15
N TYR A 330 -8.12 13.53 -6.93
CA TYR A 330 -9.28 13.19 -6.12
C TYR A 330 -9.05 13.36 -4.61
N THR A 331 -7.89 12.96 -4.06
CA THR A 331 -7.67 12.89 -2.59
C THR A 331 -6.93 14.06 -1.98
N SER A 332 -6.40 15.00 -2.79
CA SER A 332 -5.49 16.08 -2.33
C SER A 332 -4.18 15.62 -1.67
N PHE A 333 -4.04 14.33 -1.38
CA PHE A 333 -2.89 13.73 -0.74
C PHE A 333 -2.66 12.31 -1.26
N LEU A 334 -1.47 12.08 -1.83
CA LEU A 334 -1.09 10.77 -2.32
C LEU A 334 -0.29 10.01 -1.25
N VAL A 335 -0.89 8.97 -0.68
CA VAL A 335 -0.17 8.08 0.25
C VAL A 335 0.98 7.41 -0.52
N SER A 336 2.22 7.62 -0.05
CA SER A 336 3.45 7.22 -0.76
C SER A 336 3.52 5.75 -1.17
N ARG A 337 2.77 4.85 -0.53
CA ARG A 337 2.74 3.42 -0.90
C ARG A 337 2.09 3.15 -2.26
N TYR A 338 1.23 4.05 -2.75
CA TYR A 338 0.55 3.86 -4.04
C TYR A 338 1.48 4.01 -5.23
N THR A 339 2.59 4.72 -5.10
CA THR A 339 3.59 4.86 -6.18
C THR A 339 4.44 3.60 -6.38
N LEU A 340 4.33 2.59 -5.50
CA LEU A 340 5.21 1.42 -5.50
C LEU A 340 5.15 0.59 -6.79
N ALA A 341 3.99 0.42 -7.41
CA ALA A 341 3.89 -0.33 -8.66
C ALA A 341 4.68 0.35 -9.79
N THR A 342 4.51 1.67 -9.95
CA THR A 342 5.30 2.48 -10.88
C THR A 342 6.79 2.43 -10.53
N ALA A 343 7.12 2.62 -9.25
CA ALA A 343 8.49 2.63 -8.78
C ALA A 343 9.21 1.32 -9.10
N LEU A 344 8.57 0.16 -8.86
CA LEU A 344 9.13 -1.16 -9.17
C LEU A 344 9.30 -1.37 -10.67
N THR A 345 8.33 -0.92 -11.49
CA THR A 345 8.41 -1.03 -12.96
C THR A 345 9.53 -0.17 -13.54
N LEU A 346 9.76 1.03 -13.00
CA LEU A 346 10.93 1.84 -13.34
C LEU A 346 12.23 1.22 -12.81
N LEU A 347 12.21 0.67 -11.59
CA LEU A 347 13.37 0.06 -10.93
C LEU A 347 13.95 -1.11 -11.72
N LEU A 348 13.17 -1.79 -12.56
CA LEU A 348 13.66 -2.84 -13.48
C LEU A 348 14.84 -2.39 -14.35
N LEU A 349 14.94 -1.08 -14.65
CA LEU A 349 16.01 -0.52 -15.47
C LEU A 349 17.28 -0.22 -14.67
N ALA A 350 17.17 -0.07 -13.35
CA ALA A 350 18.29 0.35 -12.49
C ALA A 350 19.45 -0.65 -12.46
N PRO A 351 19.25 -1.99 -12.36
CA PRO A 351 20.35 -2.95 -12.39
C PRO A 351 21.22 -2.82 -13.65
N PHE A 352 20.61 -2.59 -14.81
CA PHE A 352 21.33 -2.45 -16.08
C PHE A 352 22.16 -1.17 -16.13
N ALA A 353 21.59 -0.05 -15.69
CA ALA A 353 22.30 1.21 -15.55
C ALA A 353 23.48 1.10 -14.58
N MET A 354 23.25 0.48 -13.42
CA MET A 354 24.28 0.26 -12.41
C MET A 354 25.42 -0.62 -12.95
N GLN A 355 25.11 -1.73 -13.63
CA GLN A 355 26.13 -2.59 -14.22
C GLN A 355 26.95 -1.86 -15.30
N HIS A 356 26.29 -1.09 -16.16
CA HIS A 356 26.94 -0.33 -17.21
C HIS A 356 27.89 0.73 -16.63
N LEU A 357 27.40 1.55 -15.68
CA LEU A 357 28.20 2.57 -15.01
C LEU A 357 29.34 1.96 -14.19
N TRP A 358 29.10 0.81 -13.55
CA TRP A 358 30.14 0.07 -12.83
C TRP A 358 31.27 -0.33 -13.79
N ARG A 359 30.96 -0.99 -14.91
CA ARG A 359 31.96 -1.37 -15.92
C ARG A 359 32.74 -0.16 -16.45
N MET A 360 32.06 0.95 -16.73
CA MET A 360 32.71 2.20 -17.15
C MET A 360 33.64 2.75 -16.07
N SER A 361 33.25 2.68 -14.79
CA SER A 361 34.06 3.19 -13.69
C SER A 361 35.39 2.44 -13.57
N TRP A 362 35.40 1.11 -13.78
CA TRP A 362 36.60 0.29 -13.74
C TRP A 362 37.53 0.48 -14.92
N ALA A 363 36.99 0.88 -16.08
CA ALA A 363 37.79 1.35 -17.22
C ALA A 363 38.30 2.79 -17.05
N GLY A 364 37.79 3.53 -16.06
CA GLY A 364 38.12 4.92 -15.80
C GLY A 364 39.30 5.14 -14.82
N GLY A 365 39.61 6.41 -14.59
CA GLY A 365 40.63 6.83 -13.63
C GLY A 365 40.25 6.51 -12.16
N ARG A 366 41.23 6.65 -11.26
CA ARG A 366 41.05 6.40 -9.80
C ARG A 366 39.85 7.16 -9.22
N THR A 367 39.65 8.42 -9.62
CA THR A 367 38.57 9.28 -9.13
C THR A 367 37.18 8.71 -9.42
N ILE A 368 36.95 8.21 -10.64
CA ILE A 368 35.65 7.65 -11.05
C ILE A 368 35.37 6.35 -10.29
N ARG A 369 36.40 5.51 -10.08
CA ARG A 369 36.29 4.29 -9.27
C ARG A 369 35.91 4.59 -7.81
N VAL A 370 36.58 5.57 -7.19
CA VAL A 370 36.25 6.01 -5.83
C VAL A 370 34.81 6.53 -5.76
N MET A 371 34.38 7.35 -6.74
CA MET A 371 33.01 7.86 -6.79
C MET A 371 31.99 6.72 -6.88
N ALA A 372 32.23 5.70 -7.71
CA ALA A 372 31.35 4.54 -7.82
C ALA A 372 31.23 3.76 -6.50
N ILE A 373 32.34 3.61 -5.77
CA ILE A 373 32.35 2.97 -4.44
C ILE A 373 31.56 3.81 -3.44
N VAL A 374 31.77 5.13 -3.41
CA VAL A 374 31.03 6.05 -2.54
C VAL A 374 29.53 5.97 -2.81
N VAL A 375 29.11 5.96 -4.08
CA VAL A 375 27.69 5.80 -4.45
C VAL A 375 27.14 4.46 -3.96
N ALA A 376 27.89 3.36 -4.08
CA ALA A 376 27.48 2.06 -3.57
C ALA A 376 27.31 2.06 -2.04
N ILE A 377 28.23 2.71 -1.31
CA ILE A 377 28.14 2.87 0.15
C ILE A 377 26.92 3.72 0.53
N VAL A 378 26.66 4.82 -0.18
CA VAL A 378 25.48 5.66 0.06
C VAL A 378 24.19 4.88 -0.14
N LEU A 379 24.09 4.06 -1.20
CA LEU A 379 22.91 3.21 -1.42
C LEU A 379 22.72 2.20 -0.29
N ALA A 380 23.81 1.57 0.18
CA ALA A 380 23.77 0.66 1.31
C ALA A 380 23.31 1.37 2.60
N GLY A 381 23.84 2.57 2.87
CA GLY A 381 23.44 3.39 4.02
C GLY A 381 21.97 3.79 4.00
N ILE A 382 21.46 4.25 2.85
CA ILE A 382 20.03 4.59 2.68
C ILE A 382 19.14 3.36 2.91
N SER A 383 19.59 2.18 2.50
CA SER A 383 18.86 0.94 2.72
C SER A 383 18.85 0.54 4.19
N ALA A 384 20.00 0.59 4.85
CA ALA A 384 20.17 0.23 6.25
C ALA A 384 19.32 1.10 7.18
N ASP A 385 19.25 2.41 6.93
CA ASP A 385 18.38 3.35 7.66
C ASP A 385 16.90 2.91 7.68
N ARG A 386 16.41 2.29 6.59
CA ARG A 386 15.02 1.82 6.51
C ARG A 386 14.76 0.51 7.23
N LEU A 387 15.80 -0.25 7.60
CA LEU A 387 15.65 -1.51 8.32
C LEU A 387 15.42 -1.32 9.83
N THR A 388 15.73 -0.14 10.35
CA THR A 388 15.54 0.22 11.78
C THR A 388 14.38 1.17 12.01
N GLN A 389 13.61 1.51 10.97
CA GLN A 389 12.47 2.41 11.08
C GLN A 389 11.28 1.69 11.72
N THR A 390 10.73 2.26 12.79
CA THR A 390 9.57 1.74 13.52
C THR A 390 8.34 2.63 13.32
N THR A 391 7.16 2.11 13.70
CA THR A 391 5.88 2.83 13.54
C THR A 391 5.74 4.05 14.48
N ASN A 392 6.64 4.22 15.46
CA ASN A 392 6.67 5.32 16.45
C ASN A 392 5.31 5.59 17.13
N LYS A 393 4.63 4.52 17.56
CA LYS A 393 3.30 4.55 18.19
C LYS A 393 3.26 3.80 19.52
N LEU A 394 4.40 3.71 20.21
CA LEU A 394 4.52 2.92 21.43
C LEU A 394 3.54 3.37 22.52
N HIS A 395 3.32 4.68 22.65
CA HIS A 395 2.34 5.27 23.58
C HIS A 395 0.92 4.71 23.41
N LEU A 396 0.48 4.42 22.17
CA LEU A 396 -0.84 3.83 21.92
C LEU A 396 -0.92 2.39 22.39
N LYS A 397 0.16 1.62 22.16
CA LYS A 397 0.29 0.26 22.67
C LYS A 397 0.29 0.24 24.20
N THR A 398 1.08 1.12 24.83
CA THR A 398 1.12 1.26 26.28
C THR A 398 -0.26 1.61 26.85
N ALA A 399 -1.02 2.49 26.19
CA ALA A 399 -2.37 2.85 26.62
C ALA A 399 -3.35 1.70 26.52
N GLY A 400 -3.31 0.94 25.41
CA GLY A 400 -4.14 -0.26 25.27
C GLY A 400 -3.80 -1.32 26.31
N LEU A 401 -2.51 -1.58 26.56
CA LEU A 401 -2.07 -2.53 27.60
C LEU A 401 -2.50 -2.09 29.00
N TRP A 402 -2.41 -0.79 29.31
CA TRP A 402 -2.90 -0.26 30.57
C TRP A 402 -4.40 -0.53 30.74
N LEU A 403 -5.21 -0.33 29.69
CA LEU A 403 -6.64 -0.65 29.71
C LEU A 403 -6.88 -2.15 29.90
N ALA A 404 -6.13 -3.01 29.22
CA ALA A 404 -6.25 -4.46 29.38
C ALA A 404 -5.95 -4.93 30.81
N GLU A 405 -5.02 -4.27 31.50
CA GLU A 405 -4.61 -4.60 32.87
C GLU A 405 -5.53 -4.00 33.95
N ASN A 406 -6.11 -2.82 33.71
CA ASN A 406 -6.84 -2.04 34.73
C ASN A 406 -8.36 -2.01 34.54
N VAL A 407 -8.87 -2.48 33.39
CA VAL A 407 -10.31 -2.44 33.05
C VAL A 407 -10.83 -3.86 32.83
N SER A 408 -11.90 -4.21 33.54
CA SER A 408 -12.50 -5.54 33.47
C SER A 408 -13.15 -5.82 32.11
N ALA A 409 -13.21 -7.09 31.70
CA ALA A 409 -13.68 -7.49 30.37
C ALA A 409 -15.14 -7.11 30.05
N GLY A 410 -15.97 -6.90 31.08
CA GLY A 410 -17.37 -6.48 30.90
C GLY A 410 -17.56 -4.97 30.71
N GLU A 411 -16.52 -4.18 30.95
CA GLU A 411 -16.58 -2.72 30.87
C GLU A 411 -16.34 -2.23 29.45
N ARG A 412 -17.17 -1.28 29.05
CA ARG A 412 -17.19 -0.69 27.72
C ARG A 412 -16.13 0.39 27.62
N VAL A 413 -15.22 0.23 26.66
CA VAL A 413 -14.12 1.15 26.43
C VAL A 413 -14.28 1.80 25.07
N TYR A 414 -14.25 3.13 25.03
CA TYR A 414 -14.17 3.89 23.79
C TYR A 414 -12.75 4.45 23.54
N SER A 415 -12.34 4.50 22.27
CA SER A 415 -11.14 5.24 21.88
C SER A 415 -11.26 5.80 20.47
N ASN A 416 -10.67 6.98 20.25
CA ASN A 416 -10.50 7.58 18.92
C ASN A 416 -9.32 6.98 18.14
N ASP A 417 -8.62 5.96 18.66
CA ASP A 417 -7.58 5.23 17.93
C ASP A 417 -7.76 3.71 18.06
N LYS A 418 -7.87 3.03 16.91
CA LYS A 418 -8.06 1.58 16.84
C LYS A 418 -6.91 0.76 17.42
N LEU A 419 -5.69 1.31 17.49
CA LEU A 419 -4.57 0.60 18.11
C LEU A 419 -4.77 0.45 19.61
N ILE A 420 -5.34 1.46 20.28
CA ILE A 420 -5.62 1.40 21.71
C ILE A 420 -6.63 0.28 21.99
N ILE A 421 -7.73 0.22 21.23
CA ILE A 421 -8.76 -0.82 21.35
C ILE A 421 -8.18 -2.22 21.08
N TYR A 422 -7.36 -2.35 20.05
CA TYR A 422 -6.70 -3.61 19.72
C TYR A 422 -5.81 -4.11 20.85
N TYR A 423 -4.97 -3.26 21.43
CA TYR A 423 -4.08 -3.64 22.54
C TYR A 423 -4.81 -3.74 23.89
N ALA A 424 -6.01 -3.16 24.02
CA ALA A 424 -6.90 -3.36 25.17
C ALA A 424 -7.62 -4.73 25.14
N ASP A 425 -7.37 -5.57 24.13
CA ASP A 425 -8.08 -6.82 23.84
C ASP A 425 -9.61 -6.61 23.83
N ARG A 426 -10.04 -5.47 23.28
CA ARG A 426 -11.44 -5.13 23.08
C ARG A 426 -11.81 -5.33 21.62
N ASN A 427 -13.06 -5.69 21.39
CA ASN A 427 -13.54 -5.87 20.04
C ASN A 427 -13.54 -4.51 19.33
N PRO A 428 -12.84 -4.36 18.19
CA PRO A 428 -12.96 -3.16 17.39
C PRO A 428 -14.44 -2.83 17.15
N GLU A 429 -15.29 -3.83 16.85
CA GLU A 429 -16.67 -3.61 16.38
C GLU A 429 -17.57 -2.88 17.36
N GLU A 430 -17.33 -3.06 18.65
CA GLU A 430 -18.05 -2.35 19.70
C GLU A 430 -17.79 -0.84 19.65
N ASN A 431 -16.67 -0.43 19.04
CA ASN A 431 -16.32 0.96 18.73
C ASN A 431 -16.51 1.34 17.24
N LEU A 432 -16.91 0.41 16.35
CA LEU A 432 -16.78 0.58 14.88
C LEU A 432 -17.89 1.32 14.14
N LYS A 433 -19.04 1.60 14.75
CA LYS A 433 -20.11 2.32 14.02
C LYS A 433 -19.75 3.78 13.72
N HIS A 434 -18.65 4.30 14.28
CA HIS A 434 -18.23 5.68 14.09
C HIS A 434 -16.73 5.74 13.82
N LEU A 435 -16.37 6.51 12.79
CA LEU A 435 -14.98 6.72 12.39
C LEU A 435 -14.14 7.13 13.61
N TYR A 436 -12.95 6.51 13.75
CA TYR A 436 -11.90 6.85 14.71
C TYR A 436 -11.34 8.26 14.41
N SER A 437 -12.14 9.31 14.61
CA SER A 437 -11.76 10.70 14.37
C SER A 437 -12.09 11.57 15.57
N THR A 438 -11.19 12.51 15.85
CA THR A 438 -11.38 13.50 16.92
C THR A 438 -12.56 14.44 16.63
N ASP A 439 -12.87 14.67 15.35
CA ASP A 439 -14.02 15.49 14.94
C ASP A 439 -15.37 14.85 15.31
N MET A 440 -15.50 13.53 15.12
CA MET A 440 -16.70 12.81 15.57
C MET A 440 -16.84 12.85 17.09
N LEU A 441 -15.73 12.94 17.84
CA LEU A 441 -15.81 13.06 19.29
C LEU A 441 -16.53 14.33 19.74
N TYR A 442 -16.32 15.43 19.02
CA TYR A 442 -17.00 16.69 19.31
C TYR A 442 -18.52 16.53 19.17
N GLU A 443 -18.95 15.81 18.13
CA GLU A 443 -20.36 15.44 17.91
C GLU A 443 -20.87 14.46 18.99
N PHE A 444 -20.06 13.48 19.36
CA PHE A 444 -20.34 12.51 20.42
C PHE A 444 -20.54 13.16 21.79
N HIS A 445 -19.67 14.11 22.14
CA HIS A 445 -19.80 14.89 23.37
C HIS A 445 -21.10 15.72 23.36
N GLN A 446 -21.47 16.30 22.21
CA GLN A 446 -22.73 17.05 22.08
C GLN A 446 -23.97 16.17 22.16
N THR A 447 -23.89 14.92 21.70
CA THR A 447 -25.03 13.97 21.65
C THR A 447 -25.17 13.08 22.89
N ASN A 448 -24.32 13.25 23.92
CA ASN A 448 -24.32 12.51 25.18
C ASN A 448 -24.14 10.97 25.06
N GLN A 449 -23.91 10.44 23.86
CA GLN A 449 -23.72 9.01 23.59
C GLN A 449 -22.46 8.43 24.26
N VAL A 450 -21.52 9.31 24.60
CA VAL A 450 -20.26 8.99 25.27
C VAL A 450 -20.48 8.40 26.68
N ARG A 451 -21.62 8.69 27.32
CA ARG A 451 -22.01 8.11 28.61
C ARG A 451 -22.32 6.62 28.57
N ASN A 452 -22.42 6.02 27.38
CA ASN A 452 -22.65 4.57 27.24
C ASN A 452 -21.38 3.72 27.46
N TYR A 453 -20.25 4.36 27.76
CA TYR A 453 -18.96 3.76 28.00
C TYR A 453 -18.48 4.03 29.43
N ASP A 454 -17.82 3.04 30.02
CA ASP A 454 -17.25 3.13 31.36
C ASP A 454 -15.90 3.84 31.35
N PHE A 455 -15.13 3.61 30.29
CA PHE A 455 -13.80 4.18 30.10
C PHE A 455 -13.62 4.78 28.72
N ILE A 456 -12.79 5.82 28.65
CA ILE A 456 -12.45 6.45 27.39
C ILE A 456 -10.97 6.78 27.32
N ALA A 457 -10.33 6.39 26.21
CA ALA A 457 -8.94 6.72 25.93
C ALA A 457 -8.80 7.56 24.65
N PHE A 458 -8.23 8.76 24.79
CA PHE A 458 -8.01 9.69 23.68
C PHE A 458 -6.56 9.85 23.33
N ASN A 459 -6.22 9.55 22.09
CA ASN A 459 -5.01 10.02 21.44
C ASN A 459 -5.20 11.48 21.00
N LEU A 460 -4.41 12.41 21.56
CA LEU A 460 -4.50 13.84 21.30
C LEU A 460 -3.13 14.43 20.94
N ASP A 461 -3.13 15.43 20.07
CA ASP A 461 -1.97 16.20 19.64
C ASP A 461 -2.15 17.70 19.95
N ASN A 462 -1.40 18.21 20.94
CA ASN A 462 -1.48 19.62 21.35
C ASN A 462 -1.07 20.61 20.26
N ARG A 463 -0.44 20.17 19.16
CA ARG A 463 -0.15 21.04 18.01
C ARG A 463 -1.42 21.39 17.23
N ILE A 464 -2.46 20.58 17.37
CA ILE A 464 -3.76 20.80 16.75
C ILE A 464 -4.63 21.55 17.75
N TYR A 465 -4.91 22.83 17.47
CA TYR A 465 -5.67 23.71 18.36
C TYR A 465 -7.00 23.10 18.83
N ARG A 466 -7.71 22.41 17.93
CA ARG A 466 -8.98 21.74 18.26
C ARG A 466 -8.80 20.61 19.29
N GLU A 467 -7.74 19.81 19.18
CA GLU A 467 -7.48 18.70 20.10
C GLU A 467 -6.98 19.21 21.46
N ALA A 468 -6.19 20.29 21.45
CA ALA A 468 -5.78 20.99 22.67
C ALA A 468 -6.99 21.58 23.42
N SER A 469 -7.92 22.22 22.70
CA SER A 469 -9.19 22.72 23.25
C SER A 469 -10.04 21.58 23.83
N LEU A 470 -10.17 20.49 23.07
CA LEU A 470 -10.93 19.32 23.50
C LEU A 470 -10.42 18.76 24.82
N ARG A 471 -9.10 18.64 24.99
CA ARG A 471 -8.50 18.20 26.27
C ARG A 471 -9.00 19.02 27.46
N GLN A 472 -9.00 20.35 27.34
CA GLN A 472 -9.46 21.24 28.42
C GLN A 472 -10.95 21.02 28.70
N THR A 473 -11.77 20.88 27.66
CA THR A 473 -13.19 20.56 27.79
C THR A 473 -13.40 19.23 28.51
N LEU A 474 -12.66 18.19 28.14
CA LEU A 474 -12.78 16.86 28.76
C LEU A 474 -12.40 16.86 30.24
N ILE A 475 -11.32 17.56 30.60
CA ILE A 475 -10.91 17.72 32.01
C ILE A 475 -11.97 18.49 32.81
N TYR A 476 -12.55 19.53 32.22
CA TYR A 476 -13.65 20.27 32.86
C TYR A 476 -14.90 19.40 33.02
N THR A 477 -15.23 18.58 32.02
CA THR A 477 -16.45 17.76 32.01
C THR A 477 -16.32 16.50 32.88
N TRP A 478 -15.18 15.81 32.91
CA TRP A 478 -15.02 14.51 33.57
C TRP A 478 -14.00 14.49 34.71
N GLY A 479 -13.37 15.63 35.02
CA GLY A 479 -12.41 15.75 36.11
C GLY A 479 -11.01 15.29 35.73
N GLN A 480 -10.25 14.84 36.72
CA GLN A 480 -8.87 14.38 36.49
C GLN A 480 -8.87 13.03 35.77
N PRO A 481 -8.01 12.85 34.75
CA PRO A 481 -7.91 11.58 34.05
C PRO A 481 -7.34 10.49 34.96
N ALA A 482 -7.83 9.27 34.76
CA ALA A 482 -7.36 8.07 35.45
C ALA A 482 -5.90 7.75 35.10
N HIS A 483 -5.49 8.03 33.85
CA HIS A 483 -4.11 7.86 33.42
C HIS A 483 -3.75 8.79 32.26
N ILE A 484 -2.48 9.19 32.18
CA ILE A 484 -1.93 9.98 31.06
C ILE A 484 -0.64 9.32 30.60
N ILE A 485 -0.51 9.10 29.30
CA ILE A 485 0.69 8.55 28.68
C ILE A 485 1.21 9.56 27.68
N GLU A 486 2.45 10.00 27.86
CA GLU A 486 3.06 11.01 26.99
C GLU A 486 3.90 10.38 25.87
N ALA A 487 3.88 11.03 24.70
CA ALA A 487 4.58 10.65 23.50
C ALA A 487 5.36 11.86 22.94
N GLY A 488 6.53 12.11 23.51
CA GLY A 488 7.30 13.32 23.22
C GLY A 488 6.63 14.57 23.79
N THR A 489 6.82 15.72 23.13
CA THR A 489 6.44 17.02 23.71
C THR A 489 4.99 17.44 23.45
N ALA A 490 4.25 16.76 22.57
CA ALA A 490 2.95 17.24 22.10
C ALA A 490 1.87 16.17 21.93
N GLN A 491 2.22 14.90 21.83
CA GLN A 491 1.25 13.81 21.69
C GLN A 491 1.09 13.08 23.02
N PHE A 492 -0.13 12.68 23.35
CA PHE A 492 -0.42 11.99 24.60
C PHE A 492 -1.73 11.21 24.49
N VAL A 493 -1.83 10.15 25.27
CA VAL A 493 -3.08 9.43 25.49
C VAL A 493 -3.64 9.80 26.84
N VAL A 494 -4.88 10.28 26.89
CA VAL A 494 -5.59 10.56 28.15
C VAL A 494 -6.68 9.54 28.35
N ILE A 495 -6.70 8.90 29.52
CA ILE A 495 -7.70 7.89 29.88
C ILE A 495 -8.59 8.45 30.98
N PHE A 496 -9.90 8.45 30.77
CA PHE A 496 -10.91 8.88 31.72
C PHE A 496 -11.73 7.67 32.21
N ASP A 497 -12.05 7.66 33.50
CA ASP A 497 -13.02 6.76 34.12
C ASP A 497 -14.33 7.52 34.31
N LEU A 498 -15.36 7.14 33.57
CA LEU A 498 -16.65 7.82 33.61
C LEU A 498 -17.55 7.36 34.76
N ARG A 499 -17.23 6.22 35.40
CA ARG A 499 -18.00 5.69 36.53
C ARG A 499 -17.84 6.55 37.79
N ALA A 500 -16.71 7.25 37.90
CA ALA A 500 -16.40 8.13 39.03
C ALA A 500 -17.41 9.27 39.24
N LYS A 501 -18.24 9.59 38.23
CA LYS A 501 -19.26 10.63 38.30
C LYS A 501 -20.67 10.15 38.58
N GLU A 502 -20.95 8.85 38.55
CA GLU A 502 -22.29 8.34 38.89
C GLU A 502 -22.49 8.15 40.40
N ASN A 503 -21.40 8.22 41.18
CA ASN A 503 -21.41 8.06 42.64
C ASN A 503 -21.31 9.38 43.42
N GLY A 504 -21.47 10.53 42.77
CA GLY A 504 -21.47 11.87 43.41
C GLY A 504 -22.46 12.79 42.74
#